data_AF-A0AB35T666-F1
#
_entry.id   AF-A0AB35T666-F1
#
_cell.length_a   1.000
_cell.length_b   1.000
_cell.length_c   1.000
_cell.angle_alpha   90.00
_cell.angle_beta   90.00
_cell.angle_gamma   90.00
#
_symmetry.space_group_name_H-M   'P 1'
#
loop_
_entity.id
_entity.type
_entity.pdbx_description
1 polymer ?
#
loop_
_entity_poly.entity_id
_entity_poly.type
_entity_poly.pdbx_seq_one_letter_code
_entity_poly.pdbx_strand_id
1 'polypeptide(L)'
;MTVDHIPLEKLRRSLGQVAQDVERGGSVVVERRGEEAFALVPMRLYRLLEEERRSVVESTGRAREAFSDLPEEDVENLVSEELASVREERSSSKAGS
;
A
#
# COMPACT_ATOMS: atom_id res chain seq x y z
N MET A 1 -3.38 9.75 9.69
CA MET A 1 -1.93 10.02 9.85
C MET A 1 -1.59 11.19 8.95
N THR A 2 -1.24 12.33 9.53
CA THR A 2 -0.75 13.48 8.77
C THR A 2 0.73 13.26 8.50
N VAL A 3 1.14 13.35 7.23
CA VAL A 3 2.54 13.28 6.83
C VAL A 3 3.07 14.71 6.80
N ASP A 4 4.08 14.99 7.62
CA ASP A 4 4.64 16.34 7.68
C ASP A 4 5.64 16.54 6.53
N HIS A 5 5.60 17.72 5.93
CA HIS A 5 6.53 18.14 4.89
C HIS A 5 7.58 19.07 5.50
N ILE A 6 8.86 18.75 5.34
CA ILE A 6 9.95 19.59 5.81
C ILE A 6 10.99 19.86 4.72
N PRO A 7 11.56 21.06 4.66
CA PRO A 7 12.68 21.32 3.78
C PRO A 7 13.93 20.58 4.28
N LEU A 8 14.80 20.16 3.35
CA LEU A 8 16.06 19.46 3.64
C LEU A 8 16.93 20.19 4.67
N GLU A 9 16.92 21.52 4.67
CA GLU A 9 17.66 22.35 5.61
C GLU A 9 17.15 22.19 7.05
N LYS A 10 15.83 22.02 7.23
CA LYS A 10 15.23 21.74 8.54
C LYS A 10 15.65 20.36 9.02
N LEU A 11 15.54 19.34 8.16
CA LEU A 11 16.01 17.99 8.49
C LEU A 11 17.46 17.98 8.97
N ARG A 12 18.37 18.67 8.25
CA ARG A 12 19.79 18.73 8.62
C ARG A 12 20.04 19.34 10.00
N ARG A 13 19.24 20.34 10.40
CA ARG A 13 19.37 21.03 11.69
C ARG A 13 18.77 20.26 12.85
N SER A 14 17.77 19.43 12.60
CA SER A 14 16.98 18.75 13.63
C SER A 14 16.84 17.24 13.40
N LEU A 15 17.86 16.61 12.80
CA LEU A 15 17.81 15.19 12.42
C LEU A 15 17.49 14.26 13.59
N GLY A 16 18.11 14.49 14.75
CA GLY A 16 17.88 13.66 15.94
C GLY A 16 16.43 13.71 16.43
N GLN A 17 15.82 14.90 16.44
CA GLN A 17 14.42 15.07 16.82
C GLN A 17 13.49 14.41 15.79
N VAL A 18 13.73 14.66 14.50
CA VAL A 18 12.92 14.06 13.42
C VAL A 18 13.02 12.53 13.45
N ALA A 19 14.20 11.97 13.69
CA ALA A 19 14.38 10.52 13.83
C ALA A 19 13.57 9.96 15.01
N GLN A 20 13.59 10.64 16.16
CA GLN A 20 12.82 10.22 17.33
C GLN A 20 11.30 10.28 17.09
N ASP A 21 10.82 11.27 16.36
CA ASP A 21 9.40 11.40 16.00
C ASP A 21 8.97 10.32 15.00
N VAL A 22 9.83 10.00 14.03
CA VAL A 22 9.64 8.88 13.10
C VAL A 22 9.64 7.55 13.85
N GLU A 23 10.54 7.32 14.80
CA GLU A 23 10.57 6.09 15.60
C GLU A 23 9.29 5.85 16.40
N ARG A 24 8.60 6.92 16.82
CA ARG A 24 7.30 6.85 17.52
C ARG A 24 6.11 6.58 16.60
N GLY A 25 6.36 6.41 15.29
CA GLY A 25 5.32 6.13 14.29
C GLY A 25 4.94 7.34 13.44
N GLY A 26 5.65 8.46 13.57
CA GLY A 26 5.55 9.57 12.62
C GLY A 26 6.11 9.21 11.24
N SER A 27 5.81 10.02 10.24
CA SER A 27 6.43 9.94 8.91
C SER A 27 6.57 11.35 8.35
N VAL A 28 7.66 11.58 7.64
CA VAL A 28 8.03 12.91 7.17
C VAL A 28 8.48 12.84 5.71
N VAL A 29 7.92 13.70 4.87
CA VAL A 29 8.39 13.95 3.51
C VAL A 29 9.39 15.09 3.54
N VAL A 30 10.53 14.88 2.87
CA VAL A 30 11.63 15.83 2.80
C VAL A 30 11.64 16.45 1.43
N GLU A 31 11.53 17.77 1.40
CA GLU A 31 11.49 18.56 0.18
C GLU A 31 12.86 19.17 -0.12
N ARG A 32 13.19 19.25 -1.40
CA ARG A 32 14.36 19.97 -1.90
C ARG A 32 13.93 20.79 -3.10
N ARG A 33 14.12 22.11 -3.01
CA ARG A 33 13.71 23.07 -4.06
C ARG A 33 12.20 23.04 -4.35
N GLY A 34 11.38 22.76 -3.34
CA GLY A 34 9.92 22.71 -3.45
C GLY A 34 9.36 21.41 -4.04
N GLU A 35 10.21 20.41 -4.27
CA GLU A 35 9.80 19.08 -4.73
C GLU A 35 10.06 18.02 -3.67
N GLU A 36 9.18 17.03 -3.58
CA GLU A 36 9.34 15.86 -2.71
C GLU A 36 10.56 15.04 -3.18
N ALA A 37 11.59 14.98 -2.34
CA ALA A 37 12.83 14.30 -2.70
C ALA A 37 12.90 12.87 -2.13
N PHE A 38 12.54 12.71 -0.85
CA PHE A 38 12.52 11.41 -0.16
C PHE A 38 11.67 11.49 1.11
N ALA A 39 11.33 10.35 1.71
CA ALA A 39 10.61 10.28 2.97
C ALA A 39 11.42 9.53 4.04
N LEU A 40 11.23 9.92 5.30
CA LEU A 40 11.65 9.13 6.46
C LEU A 40 10.43 8.44 7.06
N VAL A 41 10.54 7.11 7.16
CA VAL A 41 9.50 6.24 7.70
C VAL A 41 10.11 5.29 8.74
N PRO A 42 9.31 4.82 9.71
CA PRO A 42 9.77 3.80 10.65
C PRO A 42 10.18 2.53 9.87
N MET A 43 11.30 1.93 10.23
CA MET A 43 11.78 0.73 9.53
C MET A 43 10.81 -0.46 9.63
N ARG A 44 10.03 -0.52 10.71
CA ARG A 44 8.95 -1.51 10.86
C ARG A 44 7.86 -1.33 9.80
N LEU A 45 7.48 -0.08 9.50
CA LEU A 45 6.51 0.23 8.44
C LEU A 45 7.06 -0.13 7.06
N TYR A 46 8.33 0.23 6.78
CA TYR A 46 8.98 -0.16 5.53
C TYR A 46 8.97 -1.68 5.31
N ARG A 47 9.35 -2.47 6.33
CA ARG A 47 9.36 -3.94 6.26
C ARG A 47 7.97 -4.53 6.07
N LEU A 48 6.97 -4.01 6.78
CA LEU A 48 5.58 -4.44 6.61
C LEU A 48 5.12 -4.23 5.17
N LEU A 49 5.40 -3.06 4.59
CA LEU A 49 5.04 -2.75 3.20
C LEU A 49 5.81 -3.64 2.20
N GLU A 50 7.07 -3.99 2.46
CA GLU A 50 7.80 -4.95 1.63
C GLU A 50 7.21 -6.36 1.71
N GLU A 51 6.84 -6.81 2.90
CA GLU A 51 6.21 -8.13 3.12
C GLU A 51 4.83 -8.20 2.46
N GLU A 52 3.99 -7.18 2.62
CA GLU A 52 2.69 -7.08 1.95
C GLU A 52 2.85 -7.07 0.43
N ARG A 53 3.77 -6.25 -0.10
CA ARG A 53 4.06 -6.22 -1.54
C ARG A 53 4.48 -7.60 -2.04
N ARG A 54 5.36 -8.30 -1.31
CA ARG A 54 5.79 -9.65 -1.67
C ARG A 54 4.61 -10.62 -1.67
N SER A 55 3.77 -10.58 -0.64
CA SER A 55 2.57 -11.42 -0.52
C SER A 55 1.59 -11.19 -1.68
N VAL A 56 1.37 -9.93 -2.08
CA VAL A 56 0.51 -9.59 -3.23
C VAL A 56 1.09 -10.16 -4.53
N VAL A 57 2.39 -10.00 -4.77
CA VAL A 57 3.07 -10.52 -5.96
C VAL A 57 3.01 -12.05 -5.99
N GLU A 58 3.31 -12.72 -4.89
CA GLU A 58 3.26 -14.19 -4.78
C GLU A 58 1.84 -14.73 -4.95
N SER A 59 0.83 -14.04 -4.41
CA SER A 59 -0.57 -14.44 -4.55
C SER A 59 -1.06 -14.24 -5.98
N THR A 60 -0.65 -13.16 -6.64
CA THR A 60 -0.94 -12.93 -8.07
C THR A 60 -0.25 -13.96 -8.95
N GLY A 61 1.00 -14.32 -8.62
CA GLY A 61 1.75 -15.36 -9.32
C GLY A 61 1.08 -16.73 -9.21
N ARG A 62 0.68 -17.14 -8.00
CA ARG A 62 -0.04 -18.38 -7.76
C ARG A 62 -1.40 -18.41 -8.46
N ALA A 63 -2.13 -17.30 -8.47
CA ALA A 63 -3.39 -17.21 -9.21
C ALA A 63 -3.15 -17.42 -10.71
N ARG A 64 -2.15 -16.74 -11.29
CA ARG A 64 -1.80 -16.90 -12.70
C ARG A 64 -1.37 -18.32 -13.05
N GLU A 65 -0.62 -18.99 -12.17
CA GLU A 65 -0.23 -20.39 -12.36
C GLU A 65 -1.44 -21.33 -12.25
N ALA A 66 -2.34 -21.14 -11.28
CA ALA A 66 -3.54 -21.94 -11.10
C ALA A 66 -4.52 -21.86 -12.28
N PHE A 67 -4.52 -20.74 -13.00
CA PHE A 67 -5.34 -20.54 -14.20
C PHE A 67 -4.55 -20.69 -15.51
N SER A 68 -3.30 -21.17 -15.46
CA SER A 68 -2.45 -21.28 -16.65
C SER A 68 -2.95 -22.29 -17.69
N ASP A 69 -3.76 -23.26 -17.26
CA ASP A 69 -4.38 -24.28 -18.13
C ASP A 69 -5.69 -23.79 -18.79
N LEU A 70 -6.16 -22.59 -18.44
CA LEU A 70 -7.39 -22.02 -18.98
C LEU A 70 -7.10 -20.95 -20.05
N PRO A 71 -7.91 -20.88 -21.12
CA PRO A 71 -7.93 -19.76 -22.04
C PRO A 71 -8.22 -18.44 -21.29
N GLU A 72 -7.59 -17.35 -21.72
CA GLU A 72 -7.73 -16.02 -21.10
C GLU A 72 -9.19 -15.56 -20.97
N GLU A 73 -10.01 -15.84 -21.99
CA GLU A 73 -11.46 -15.53 -22.02
C GLU A 73 -12.24 -16.26 -20.91
N ASP A 74 -11.88 -17.52 -20.61
CA ASP A 74 -12.54 -18.29 -19.54
C ASP A 74 -12.14 -17.78 -18.15
N VAL A 75 -10.90 -17.31 -17.99
CA VAL A 75 -10.43 -16.67 -16.74
C VAL A 75 -11.15 -15.35 -16.50
N GLU A 76 -11.31 -14.51 -17.53
CA GLU A 76 -12.03 -13.23 -17.42
C GLU A 76 -13.51 -13.44 -17.06
N ASN A 77 -14.14 -14.47 -17.61
CA ASN A 77 -15.52 -14.83 -17.29
C ASN A 77 -15.67 -15.26 -15.82
N LEU A 78 -14.79 -16.15 -15.33
CA LEU A 78 -14.80 -16.60 -13.93
C LEU A 78 -14.56 -15.45 -12.94
N VAL A 79 -13.64 -14.55 -13.24
CA VAL A 79 -13.36 -13.37 -12.41
C VAL A 79 -14.56 -12.42 -12.40
N SER A 80 -15.19 -12.21 -13.56
CA SER A 80 -16.35 -11.31 -13.69
C SER A 80 -17.57 -11.83 -12.94
N GLU A 81 -17.83 -13.14 -13.01
CA GLU A 81 -18.90 -13.80 -12.26
C GLU A 81 -18.70 -13.65 -10.74
N GLU A 82 -17.49 -13.87 -10.23
CA GLU A 82 -17.27 -13.72 -8.78
C GLU A 82 -17.29 -12.26 -8.30
N LEU A 83 -16.78 -11.32 -9.10
CA LEU A 83 -16.89 -9.90 -8.76
C LEU A 83 -18.35 -9.42 -8.73
N ALA A 84 -19.22 -10.02 -9.56
CA ALA A 84 -20.66 -9.75 -9.52
C ALA A 84 -21.30 -10.29 -8.24
N SER A 85 -21.00 -11.54 -7.86
CA SER A 85 -21.50 -12.19 -6.63
C SER A 85 -21.13 -11.41 -5.37
N VAL A 86 -19.86 -11.00 -5.23
CA VAL A 86 -19.39 -10.20 -4.07
C VAL A 86 -20.07 -8.82 -4.02
N ARG A 87 -20.36 -8.23 -5.18
CA ARG A 87 -21.04 -6.92 -5.25
C ARG A 87 -22.50 -7.04 -4.83
N GLU A 88 -23.18 -8.13 -5.18
CA GLU A 88 -24.55 -8.41 -4.77
C GLU A 88 -24.65 -8.65 -3.25
N GLU A 89 -23.75 -9.44 -2.67
CA GLU A 89 -23.68 -9.67 -1.22
C GLU A 89 -23.43 -8.40 -0.40
N ARG A 90 -22.61 -7.47 -0.91
CA ARG A 90 -22.39 -6.15 -0.29
C ARG A 90 -23.58 -5.21 -0.42
N SER A 91 -24.45 -5.42 -1.39
CA SER A 91 -25.66 -4.61 -1.57
C SER A 91 -26.82 -5.10 -0.71
N SER A 92 -26.95 -6.42 -0.52
CA SER A 92 -27.99 -7.04 0.31
C SER A 92 -27.76 -6.81 1.81
N SER A 93 -26.50 -6.78 2.25
CA SER A 93 -26.11 -6.44 3.63
C SER A 93 -26.36 -4.98 4.03
N LYS A 94 -26.56 -4.07 3.07
CA LYS A 94 -26.89 -2.66 3.32
C LYS A 94 -28.40 -2.37 3.36
N ALA A 95 -29.23 -3.33 2.96
CA ALA A 95 -30.70 -3.21 2.96
C ALA A 95 -31.36 -3.81 4.22
N GLY A 96 -30.56 -4.36 5.15
CA GLY A 96 -31.03 -5.00 6.39
C GLY A 96 -30.45 -4.40 7.68
N SER A 97 -30.19 -3.08 7.72
CA SER A 97 -29.82 -2.34 8.94
C SER A 97 -30.62 -1.06 9.10
#